data_AF-A0A956LAN8-F1
#
_entry.id   AF-A0A956LAN8-F1
#
_cell.length_a   1.000
_cell.length_b   1.000
_cell.length_c   1.000
_cell.angle_alpha   90.00
_cell.angle_beta   90.00
_cell.angle_gamma   90.00
#
_symmetry.space_group_name_H-M   'P 1'
#
loop_
_entity.id
_entity.type
_entity.pdbx_description
1 polymer ?
#
loop_
_entity_poly.entity_id
_entity_poly.type
_entity_poly.pdbx_seq_one_letter_code
_entity_poly.pdbx_strand_id
1 'polypeptide(L)'
;PVTGLAADGWLHYRFLVGADAGPVGRLRTAPPAGTPTASLRFGFASCQQRGTERVAQRAASEEAGLDFFVHLGDYVYVDDGATVSLDDYRGVYHAFKGDARLQQLQATLPLVAMWDDGEFRNGIDRTEDPARRLAAETAWFENMPVEAPGGDVGRPYRTVAWGDLADLFLIETRSRRDPELDDDA
;
A
#
# COMPACT_ATOMS: atom_id res chain seq x y z
N PRO A 1 6.91 -13.75 -6.62
CA PRO A 1 6.50 -13.08 -7.88
C PRO A 1 5.89 -14.04 -8.93
N VAL A 2 4.76 -13.63 -9.53
CA VAL A 2 4.26 -14.20 -10.79
C VAL A 2 4.84 -13.38 -11.94
N THR A 3 5.49 -14.02 -12.91
CA THR A 3 6.19 -13.35 -14.01
C THR A 3 5.67 -13.82 -15.37
N GLY A 4 6.10 -13.18 -16.47
CA GLY A 4 5.74 -13.57 -17.83
C GLY A 4 4.29 -13.23 -18.23
N LEU A 5 3.67 -12.25 -17.55
CA LEU A 5 2.33 -11.79 -17.85
C LEU A 5 2.32 -10.90 -19.11
N ALA A 6 1.24 -10.97 -19.89
CA ALA A 6 1.00 -10.02 -20.97
C ALA A 6 0.89 -8.59 -20.39
N ALA A 7 1.48 -7.61 -21.07
CA ALA A 7 1.42 -6.21 -20.68
C ALA A 7 0.08 -5.56 -21.06
N ASP A 8 -0.24 -4.44 -20.43
CA ASP A 8 -1.47 -3.65 -20.63
C ASP A 8 -2.77 -4.47 -20.70
N GLY A 9 -2.98 -5.34 -19.70
CA GLY A 9 -4.10 -6.27 -19.71
C GLY A 9 -4.71 -6.51 -18.34
N TRP A 10 -6.03 -6.69 -18.31
CA TRP A 10 -6.74 -7.15 -17.13
C TRP A 10 -6.63 -8.66 -16.98
N LEU A 11 -6.29 -9.10 -15.78
CA LEU A 11 -6.15 -10.49 -15.39
C LEU A 11 -7.01 -10.76 -14.15
N HIS A 12 -7.38 -12.02 -13.98
CA HIS A 12 -8.01 -12.51 -12.76
C HIS A 12 -7.04 -13.41 -12.02
N TYR A 13 -7.09 -13.38 -10.69
CA TYR A 13 -6.30 -14.25 -9.83
C TYR A 13 -7.14 -14.74 -8.65
N ARG A 14 -6.69 -15.83 -8.01
CA ARG A 14 -7.19 -16.27 -6.70
C ARG A 14 -6.08 -17.06 -6.01
N PHE A 15 -6.16 -17.16 -4.69
CA PHE A 15 -5.26 -17.99 -3.90
C PHE A 15 -5.94 -19.31 -3.55
N LEU A 16 -5.15 -20.40 -3.52
CA LEU A 16 -5.57 -21.72 -3.09
C LEU A 16 -4.69 -22.17 -1.92
N VAL A 17 -5.32 -22.65 -0.85
CA VAL A 17 -4.61 -23.22 0.32
C VAL A 17 -5.23 -24.58 0.62
N GLY A 18 -4.52 -25.65 0.27
CA GLY A 18 -5.09 -27.00 0.33
C GLY A 18 -6.31 -27.12 -0.60
N ALA A 19 -7.47 -27.45 -0.04
CA ALA A 19 -8.74 -27.54 -0.78
C ALA A 19 -9.52 -26.21 -0.81
N ASP A 20 -9.11 -25.21 -0.03
CA ASP A 20 -9.81 -23.95 0.11
C ASP A 20 -9.41 -22.96 -0.99
N ALA A 21 -10.40 -22.26 -1.54
CA ALA A 21 -10.20 -21.21 -2.52
C ALA A 21 -10.61 -19.85 -1.96
N GLY A 22 -9.71 -18.88 -2.08
CA GLY A 22 -9.99 -17.49 -1.75
C GLY A 22 -10.89 -16.79 -2.78
N PRO A 23 -11.29 -15.54 -2.51
CA PRO A 23 -12.03 -14.73 -3.47
C PRO A 23 -11.24 -14.52 -4.77
N VAL A 24 -11.96 -14.30 -5.87
CA VAL A 24 -11.34 -13.90 -7.13
C VAL A 24 -11.03 -12.42 -7.07
N GLY A 25 -9.76 -12.09 -7.24
CA GLY A 25 -9.29 -10.73 -7.46
C GLY A 25 -9.03 -10.46 -8.94
N ARG A 26 -8.87 -9.18 -9.26
CA ARG A 26 -8.44 -8.69 -10.56
C ARG A 26 -7.18 -7.86 -10.39
N LEU A 27 -6.29 -7.94 -11.36
CA LEU A 27 -5.18 -7.02 -11.51
C LEU A 27 -5.11 -6.51 -12.96
N ARG A 28 -4.38 -5.42 -13.17
CA ARG A 28 -4.02 -4.91 -14.48
C ARG A 28 -2.50 -4.79 -14.56
N THR A 29 -1.92 -5.30 -15.62
CA THR A 29 -0.50 -5.06 -15.94
C THR A 29 -0.36 -3.68 -16.58
N ALA A 30 0.69 -2.94 -16.23
CA ALA A 30 0.95 -1.62 -16.81
C ALA A 30 1.34 -1.75 -18.30
N PRO A 31 1.08 -0.72 -19.13
CA PRO A 31 1.73 -0.57 -20.42
C PRO A 31 3.25 -0.50 -20.24
N PRO A 32 4.05 -1.20 -21.07
CA PRO A 32 5.50 -1.19 -20.94
C PRO A 32 6.07 0.23 -21.04
N ALA A 33 7.13 0.54 -20.30
CA ALA A 33 7.75 1.86 -20.36
C ALA A 33 8.13 2.25 -21.80
N GLY A 34 7.79 3.48 -22.18
CA GLY A 34 8.05 4.03 -23.53
C GLY A 34 7.08 3.59 -24.63
N THR A 35 6.05 2.79 -24.33
CA THR A 35 5.01 2.49 -25.33
C THR A 35 3.99 3.64 -25.39
N PRO A 36 3.55 4.06 -26.60
CA PRO A 36 2.52 5.07 -26.75
C PRO A 36 1.24 4.71 -26.00
N THR A 37 0.90 5.50 -24.98
CA THR A 37 -0.27 5.26 -24.13
C THR A 37 -1.22 6.45 -24.15
N ALA A 38 -2.47 6.21 -24.54
CA ALA A 38 -3.45 7.28 -24.77
C ALA A 38 -4.07 7.84 -23.48
N SER A 39 -4.16 7.04 -22.42
CA SER A 39 -4.85 7.43 -21.19
C SER A 39 -4.32 6.72 -19.95
N LEU A 40 -4.48 7.41 -18.83
CA LEU A 40 -4.31 6.87 -17.49
C LEU A 40 -5.43 7.43 -16.61
N ARG A 41 -6.14 6.56 -15.89
CA ARG A 41 -7.16 6.94 -14.91
C ARG A 41 -6.94 6.17 -13.62
N PHE A 42 -6.66 6.86 -12.53
CA PHE A 42 -6.51 6.24 -11.21
C PHE A 42 -7.25 7.05 -10.16
N GLY A 43 -7.66 6.38 -9.08
CA GLY A 43 -8.15 7.02 -7.86
C GLY A 43 -7.07 7.03 -6.80
N PHE A 44 -7.15 7.94 -5.83
CA PHE A 44 -6.26 7.93 -4.67
C PHE A 44 -7.00 8.30 -3.38
N ALA A 45 -6.48 7.81 -2.25
CA ALA A 45 -6.86 8.24 -0.91
C ALA A 45 -5.71 8.02 0.08
N SER A 46 -5.87 8.57 1.28
CA SER A 46 -5.07 8.26 2.48
C SER A 46 -6.00 8.11 3.67
N CYS A 47 -5.44 7.84 4.84
CA CYS A 47 -6.11 8.00 6.14
C CYS A 47 -7.46 7.27 6.26
N GLN A 48 -7.42 5.96 6.53
CA GLN A 48 -8.61 5.09 6.53
C GLN A 48 -8.90 4.46 7.90
N GLN A 49 -8.93 5.29 8.94
CA GLN A 49 -9.11 4.86 10.33
C GLN A 49 -10.29 3.89 10.50
N ARG A 50 -10.13 2.92 11.41
CA ARG A 50 -11.18 1.95 11.74
C ARG A 50 -12.43 2.65 12.27
N GLY A 51 -13.59 2.07 11.95
CA GLY A 51 -14.89 2.61 12.35
C GLY A 51 -15.40 3.74 11.46
N THR A 52 -14.64 4.17 10.45
CA THR A 52 -15.12 5.11 9.43
C THR A 52 -15.88 4.40 8.31
N GLU A 53 -16.63 5.16 7.52
CA GLU A 53 -17.40 4.60 6.40
C GLU A 53 -16.53 4.21 5.19
N ARG A 54 -15.25 4.61 5.16
CA ARG A 54 -14.28 4.33 4.07
C ARG A 54 -14.87 4.61 2.68
N VAL A 55 -15.48 5.79 2.55
CA VAL A 55 -16.28 6.18 1.38
C VAL A 55 -15.44 6.19 0.11
N ALA A 56 -14.18 6.65 0.17
CA ALA A 56 -13.29 6.68 -0.98
C ALA A 56 -12.97 5.28 -1.51
N GLN A 57 -12.68 4.33 -0.62
CA GLN A 57 -12.37 2.94 -0.98
C GLN A 57 -13.58 2.24 -1.59
N ARG A 58 -14.78 2.46 -1.01
CA ARG A 58 -16.03 1.95 -1.59
C ARG A 58 -16.29 2.53 -2.97
N ALA A 59 -16.25 3.86 -3.10
CA ALA A 59 -16.49 4.54 -4.37
C ALA A 59 -15.51 4.10 -5.46
N ALA A 60 -14.21 3.98 -5.13
CA ALA A 60 -13.21 3.48 -6.06
C ALA A 60 -13.45 2.03 -6.49
N SER A 61 -13.94 1.18 -5.60
CA SER A 61 -14.27 -0.22 -5.93
C SER A 61 -15.51 -0.37 -6.83
N GLU A 62 -16.33 0.67 -6.91
CA GLU A 62 -17.55 0.72 -7.73
C GLU A 62 -17.36 1.55 -9.02
N GLU A 63 -16.28 2.32 -9.11
CA GLU A 63 -15.97 3.18 -10.25
C GLU A 63 -15.39 2.38 -11.43
N ALA A 64 -16.06 2.45 -12.57
CA ALA A 64 -15.60 1.81 -13.79
C ALA A 64 -14.43 2.58 -14.44
N GLY A 65 -13.46 1.82 -14.95
CA GLY A 65 -12.38 2.36 -15.78
C GLY A 65 -11.21 2.97 -15.01
N LEU A 66 -11.10 2.74 -13.70
CA LEU A 66 -9.84 2.96 -12.98
C LEU A 66 -8.84 1.86 -13.34
N ASP A 67 -7.60 2.27 -13.63
CA ASP A 67 -6.47 1.39 -13.98
C ASP A 67 -5.83 0.79 -12.73
N PHE A 68 -5.78 1.57 -11.65
CA PHE A 68 -5.34 1.18 -10.32
C PHE A 68 -5.83 2.21 -9.27
N PHE A 69 -5.62 1.88 -8.00
CA PHE A 69 -5.88 2.78 -6.87
C PHE A 69 -4.58 3.08 -6.12
N VAL A 70 -4.37 4.34 -5.72
CA VAL A 70 -3.20 4.77 -4.96
C VAL A 70 -3.58 4.99 -3.49
N HIS A 71 -2.86 4.35 -2.57
CA HIS A 71 -2.96 4.69 -1.14
C HIS A 71 -1.71 5.45 -0.71
N LEU A 72 -1.89 6.68 -0.22
CA LEU A 72 -0.82 7.63 0.09
C LEU A 72 -0.36 7.57 1.56
N GLY A 73 -0.58 6.44 2.23
CA GLY A 73 -0.23 6.21 3.64
C GLY A 73 -1.38 6.39 4.62
N ASP A 74 -1.12 6.06 5.88
CA ASP A 74 -2.14 5.83 6.93
C ASP A 74 -3.16 4.75 6.52
N TYR A 75 -2.66 3.67 5.92
CA TYR A 75 -3.45 2.48 5.63
C TYR A 75 -3.88 1.80 6.92
N VAL A 76 -3.02 1.83 7.94
CA VAL A 76 -3.30 1.43 9.32
C VAL A 76 -3.04 2.59 10.26
N TYR A 77 -3.58 2.48 11.48
CA TYR A 77 -3.23 3.33 12.61
C TYR A 77 -2.88 2.43 13.79
N VAL A 78 -1.66 2.59 14.30
CA VAL A 78 -1.17 1.83 15.46
C VAL A 78 -1.53 2.50 16.77
N ASP A 79 -1.39 1.75 17.87
CA ASP A 79 -1.34 2.33 19.21
C ASP A 79 0.11 2.70 19.53
N ASP A 80 0.39 4.00 19.68
CA ASP A 80 1.74 4.53 19.91
C ASP A 80 2.41 3.97 21.17
N GLY A 81 1.62 3.62 22.21
CA GLY A 81 2.11 3.10 23.49
C GLY A 81 2.14 1.58 23.58
N ALA A 82 1.39 0.88 22.73
CA ALA A 82 1.23 -0.58 22.81
C ALA A 82 1.73 -1.36 21.59
N THR A 83 1.87 -0.74 20.42
CA THR A 83 2.30 -1.42 19.19
C THR A 83 3.81 -1.29 19.02
N VAL A 84 4.57 -2.29 19.48
CA VAL A 84 6.05 -2.19 19.50
C VAL A 84 6.70 -3.37 18.79
N SER A 85 6.19 -4.59 18.98
CA SER A 85 6.73 -5.80 18.36
C SER A 85 6.14 -6.05 16.96
N LEU A 86 6.84 -6.84 16.15
CA LEU A 86 6.36 -7.24 14.82
C LEU A 86 4.97 -7.92 14.88
N ASP A 87 4.72 -8.73 15.91
CA ASP A 87 3.44 -9.40 16.07
C ASP A 87 2.32 -8.42 16.43
N ASP A 88 2.61 -7.34 17.16
CA ASP A 88 1.64 -6.26 17.40
C ASP A 88 1.26 -5.58 16.08
N TYR A 89 2.25 -5.20 15.26
CA TYR A 89 2.00 -4.59 13.94
C TYR A 89 1.20 -5.52 13.02
N ARG A 90 1.55 -6.82 12.96
CA ARG A 90 0.77 -7.82 12.20
C ARG A 90 -0.68 -7.89 12.68
N GLY A 91 -0.91 -7.80 13.99
CA GLY A 91 -2.25 -7.72 14.58
C GLY A 91 -3.04 -6.51 14.09
N VAL A 92 -2.41 -5.33 14.01
CA VAL A 92 -3.03 -4.11 13.46
C VAL A 92 -3.41 -4.32 11.98
N TYR A 93 -2.50 -4.82 11.15
CA TYR A 93 -2.80 -5.08 9.74
C TYR A 93 -3.92 -6.09 9.57
N HIS A 94 -3.92 -7.20 10.32
CA HIS A 94 -4.99 -8.18 10.29
C HIS A 94 -6.34 -7.54 10.62
N ALA A 95 -6.40 -6.67 11.63
CA ALA A 95 -7.62 -5.96 12.00
C ALA A 95 -8.13 -5.01 10.91
N PHE A 96 -7.24 -4.32 10.19
CA PHE A 96 -7.64 -3.46 9.06
C PHE A 96 -8.06 -4.28 7.84
N LYS A 97 -7.25 -5.28 7.44
CA LYS A 97 -7.49 -6.16 6.29
C LYS A 97 -8.73 -7.04 6.44
N GLY A 98 -9.24 -7.21 7.65
CA GLY A 98 -10.51 -7.87 7.94
C GLY A 98 -11.76 -7.10 7.46
N ASP A 99 -11.64 -5.82 7.11
CA ASP A 99 -12.78 -5.04 6.61
C ASP A 99 -13.15 -5.40 5.17
N ALA A 100 -14.41 -5.80 4.97
CA ALA A 100 -14.96 -6.20 3.68
C ALA A 100 -14.80 -5.13 2.58
N ARG A 101 -14.84 -3.84 2.92
CA ARG A 101 -14.69 -2.74 1.95
C ARG A 101 -13.27 -2.65 1.43
N LEU A 102 -12.28 -2.87 2.30
CA LEU A 102 -10.86 -2.91 1.89
C LEU A 102 -10.54 -4.18 1.11
N GLN A 103 -11.16 -5.30 1.46
CA GLN A 103 -11.07 -6.55 0.70
C GLN A 103 -11.67 -6.38 -0.70
N GLN A 104 -12.85 -5.75 -0.79
CA GLN A 104 -13.50 -5.44 -2.07
C GLN A 104 -12.63 -4.54 -2.94
N LEU A 105 -12.09 -3.45 -2.40
CA LEU A 105 -11.18 -2.57 -3.15
C LEU A 105 -9.99 -3.34 -3.73
N GLN A 106 -9.29 -4.12 -2.90
CA GLN A 106 -8.11 -4.89 -3.32
C GLN A 106 -8.43 -6.05 -4.26
N ALA A 107 -9.65 -6.59 -4.21
CA ALA A 107 -10.12 -7.59 -5.17
C ALA A 107 -10.49 -6.95 -6.53
N THR A 108 -10.91 -5.68 -6.55
CA THR A 108 -11.33 -4.99 -7.79
C THR A 108 -10.16 -4.35 -8.52
N LEU A 109 -9.25 -3.68 -7.80
CA LEU A 109 -8.21 -2.82 -8.38
C LEU A 109 -6.80 -3.20 -7.90
N PRO A 110 -5.78 -3.11 -8.77
CA PRO A 110 -4.39 -3.06 -8.32
C PRO A 110 -4.20 -1.91 -7.33
N LEU A 111 -3.46 -2.18 -6.26
CA LEU A 111 -3.14 -1.18 -5.24
C LEU A 111 -1.68 -0.74 -5.39
N VAL A 112 -1.47 0.55 -5.65
CA VAL A 112 -0.17 1.21 -5.55
C VAL A 112 -0.11 1.90 -4.20
N ALA A 113 0.78 1.46 -3.31
CA ALA A 113 0.82 1.97 -1.95
C ALA A 113 2.16 2.60 -1.56
N MET A 114 2.05 3.57 -0.66
CA MET A 114 3.11 4.15 0.16
C MET A 114 2.59 4.25 1.59
N TRP A 115 3.46 4.16 2.59
CA TRP A 115 3.14 4.42 4.00
C TRP A 115 3.21 5.92 4.32
N ASP A 116 2.61 6.29 5.45
CA ASP A 116 2.83 7.55 6.15
C ASP A 116 3.20 7.25 7.62
N ASP A 117 2.90 8.12 8.58
CA ASP A 117 3.29 7.92 9.98
C ASP A 117 2.38 6.96 10.76
N GLY A 118 1.10 6.83 10.38
CA GLY A 118 0.16 5.89 11.01
C GLY A 118 0.58 4.42 10.94
N GLU A 119 1.45 4.06 10.00
CA GLU A 119 2.10 2.75 9.90
C GLU A 119 3.13 2.46 10.99
N PHE A 120 3.61 3.48 11.71
CA PHE A 120 4.73 3.39 12.64
C PHE A 120 4.35 3.82 14.06
N ARG A 121 4.04 5.11 14.19
CA ARG A 121 3.52 5.87 15.32
C ARG A 121 3.34 7.30 14.84
N ASN A 122 2.42 8.05 15.43
CA ASN A 122 2.15 9.41 14.99
C ASN A 122 3.42 10.28 15.06
N GLY A 123 3.76 10.96 13.96
CA GLY A 123 4.89 11.87 13.88
C GLY A 123 6.28 11.22 13.79
N ILE A 124 6.42 9.93 13.45
CA ILE A 124 7.73 9.27 13.30
C ILE A 124 8.75 10.13 12.51
N ASP A 125 10.01 10.07 12.94
CA ASP A 125 11.17 10.65 12.28
C ASP A 125 12.40 9.71 12.39
N ARG A 126 13.58 10.20 12.00
CA ARG A 126 14.83 9.42 12.02
C ARG A 126 15.31 8.95 13.41
N THR A 127 14.72 9.44 14.49
CA THR A 127 15.09 9.14 15.88
C THR A 127 14.33 7.96 16.48
N GLU A 128 13.41 7.36 15.72
CA GLU A 128 12.66 6.17 16.14
C GLU A 128 13.57 5.03 16.62
N ASP A 129 13.08 4.25 17.59
CA ASP A 129 13.74 3.02 18.00
C ASP A 129 13.95 2.10 16.78
N PRO A 130 15.20 1.70 16.46
CA PRO A 130 15.47 0.93 15.26
C PRO A 130 14.74 -0.41 15.20
N ALA A 131 14.48 -1.06 16.34
CA ALA A 131 13.79 -2.35 16.37
C ALA A 131 12.29 -2.18 16.11
N ARG A 132 11.66 -1.16 16.69
CA ARG A 132 10.27 -0.79 16.41
C ARG A 132 10.08 -0.37 14.95
N ARG A 133 10.97 0.47 14.41
CA ARG A 133 10.93 0.86 12.99
C ARG A 133 11.00 -0.36 12.08
N LEU A 134 11.95 -1.26 12.33
CA LEU A 134 12.10 -2.49 11.54
C LEU A 134 10.84 -3.38 11.62
N ALA A 135 10.20 -3.47 12.78
CA ALA A 135 8.95 -4.19 12.96
C ALA A 135 7.81 -3.61 12.09
N ALA A 136 7.67 -2.28 12.10
CA ALA A 136 6.68 -1.57 11.28
C ALA A 136 6.93 -1.76 9.77
N GLU A 137 8.17 -1.54 9.32
CA GLU A 137 8.60 -1.72 7.92
C GLU A 137 8.33 -3.16 7.44
N THR A 138 8.73 -4.14 8.25
CA THR A 138 8.52 -5.56 7.94
C THR A 138 7.03 -5.88 7.82
N ALA A 139 6.21 -5.46 8.78
CA ALA A 139 4.77 -5.70 8.75
C ALA A 139 4.09 -5.04 7.53
N TRP A 140 4.53 -3.85 7.11
CA TRP A 140 4.01 -3.21 5.90
C TRP A 140 4.30 -4.03 4.65
N PHE A 141 5.54 -4.48 4.46
CA PHE A 141 5.93 -5.31 3.31
C PHE A 141 5.25 -6.69 3.31
N GLU A 142 4.94 -7.26 4.48
CA GLU A 142 4.17 -8.50 4.59
C GLU A 142 2.70 -8.35 4.15
N ASN A 143 2.14 -7.14 4.27
CA ASN A 143 0.70 -6.91 4.13
C ASN A 143 0.32 -6.04 2.93
N MET A 144 1.27 -5.39 2.27
CA MET A 144 1.02 -4.55 1.10
C MET A 144 1.57 -5.22 -0.18
N PRO A 145 0.95 -5.01 -1.35
CA PRO A 145 1.37 -5.65 -2.60
C PRO A 145 2.62 -4.98 -3.19
N VAL A 146 3.70 -4.96 -2.43
CA VAL A 146 4.99 -4.33 -2.76
C VAL A 146 6.09 -5.31 -2.41
N GLU A 147 6.99 -5.58 -3.35
CA GLU A 147 8.15 -6.44 -3.10
C GLU A 147 9.31 -5.62 -2.51
N ALA A 148 9.92 -6.12 -1.44
CA ALA A 148 11.12 -5.51 -0.84
C ALA A 148 12.34 -5.74 -1.74
N PRO A 149 12.97 -4.69 -2.31
CA PRO A 149 14.10 -4.85 -3.22
C PRO A 149 15.28 -5.54 -2.53
N GLY A 150 15.60 -6.77 -2.94
CA GLY A 150 16.65 -7.56 -2.29
C GLY A 150 16.36 -7.89 -0.81
N GLY A 151 15.10 -7.84 -0.39
CA GLY A 151 14.68 -8.02 1.00
C GLY A 151 14.84 -6.77 1.88
N ASP A 152 15.22 -5.62 1.31
CA ASP A 152 15.36 -4.37 2.07
C ASP A 152 14.00 -3.71 2.34
N VAL A 153 13.48 -3.95 3.54
CA VAL A 153 12.21 -3.37 4.01
C VAL A 153 12.30 -1.87 4.34
N GLY A 154 13.49 -1.26 4.27
CA GLY A 154 13.66 0.18 4.39
C GLY A 154 13.46 0.92 3.06
N ARG A 155 13.20 0.24 1.94
CA ARG A 155 13.16 0.83 0.58
C ARG A 155 11.78 0.67 -0.08
N PRO A 156 10.75 1.39 0.39
CA PRO A 156 9.41 1.34 -0.22
C PRO A 156 9.29 2.23 -1.47
N TYR A 157 10.16 3.23 -1.59
CA TYR A 157 10.14 4.21 -2.64
C TYR A 157 10.51 3.56 -3.97
N ARG A 158 9.76 3.91 -5.01
CA ARG A 158 9.87 3.30 -6.34
C ARG A 158 9.17 4.15 -7.37
N THR A 159 9.45 3.86 -8.64
CA THR A 159 8.71 4.45 -9.76
C THR A 159 7.76 3.41 -10.33
N VAL A 160 6.53 3.82 -10.63
CA VAL A 160 5.58 3.07 -11.45
C VAL A 160 5.44 3.80 -12.79
N ALA A 161 6.00 3.22 -13.84
CA ALA A 161 5.87 3.74 -15.20
C ALA A 161 4.53 3.31 -15.82
N TRP A 162 3.96 4.17 -16.66
CA TRP A 162 2.73 3.90 -17.40
C TRP A 162 2.89 4.31 -18.87
N GLY A 163 3.46 3.41 -19.67
CA GLY A 163 3.79 3.72 -21.06
C GLY A 163 4.84 4.82 -21.19
N ASP A 164 4.64 5.70 -22.16
CA ASP A 164 5.32 6.99 -22.30
C ASP A 164 4.52 8.17 -21.70
N LEU A 165 3.38 7.89 -21.06
CA LEU A 165 2.44 8.90 -20.61
C LEU A 165 2.80 9.49 -19.24
N ALA A 166 3.19 8.64 -18.28
CA ALA A 166 3.46 9.08 -16.92
C ALA A 166 4.46 8.18 -16.19
N ASP A 167 5.29 8.80 -15.34
CA ASP A 167 6.06 8.15 -14.28
C ASP A 167 5.51 8.62 -12.92
N LEU A 168 5.06 7.67 -12.10
CA LEU A 168 4.62 7.93 -10.73
C LEU A 168 5.76 7.65 -9.77
N PHE A 169 6.28 8.69 -9.11
CA PHE A 169 7.32 8.59 -8.10
C PHE A 169 6.71 8.43 -6.71
N LEU A 170 6.84 7.25 -6.12
CA LEU A 170 6.43 6.98 -4.74
C LEU A 170 7.63 7.32 -3.85
N ILE A 171 7.47 8.34 -3.01
CA ILE A 171 8.53 8.86 -2.14
C ILE A 171 8.27 8.51 -0.68
N GLU A 172 9.34 8.36 0.09
CA GLU A 172 9.29 8.06 1.52
C GLU A 172 9.75 9.30 2.30
N THR A 173 8.89 9.85 3.15
CA THR A 173 9.13 11.16 3.79
C THR A 173 9.08 11.10 5.32
N ARG A 174 9.08 9.91 5.92
CA ARG A 174 8.81 9.72 7.35
C ARG A 174 9.99 9.14 8.11
N SER A 175 10.34 7.89 7.87
CA SER A 175 11.31 7.12 8.68
C SER A 175 12.74 7.68 8.73
N ARG A 176 13.03 8.66 7.86
CA ARG A 176 14.35 9.29 7.69
C ARG A 176 14.32 10.81 7.76
N ARG A 177 13.16 11.44 7.96
CA ARG A 177 13.08 12.90 8.08
C ARG A 177 13.81 13.36 9.34
N ASP A 178 14.32 14.59 9.33
CA ASP A 178 14.80 15.24 10.55
C ASP A 178 13.64 15.41 11.54
N PRO A 179 13.91 15.44 12.86
CA PRO A 179 12.90 15.75 13.85
C PRO A 179 12.15 17.04 13.52
N GLU A 180 10.87 17.04 13.81
CA GLU A 180 10.06 18.25 13.75
C GLU A 180 10.67 19.31 14.67
N LEU A 181 10.75 20.55 14.19
CA LEU A 181 11.19 21.66 15.01
C LEU A 181 10.04 22.00 15.95
N ASP A 182 10.34 22.21 17.24
CA ASP A 182 9.35 22.83 18.12
C ASP A 182 9.02 24.22 17.56
N ASP A 183 7.73 24.49 17.34
CA ASP A 183 7.24 25.80 16.87
C ASP A 183 7.65 26.96 17.83
N ASP A 184 8.12 26.63 19.04
CA ASP A 184 8.53 27.55 20.11
C ASP A 184 10.06 27.69 20.28
N ALA A 185 10.89 27.11 19.39
CA ALA A 185 12.37 27.15 19.46
C ALA A 185 13.04 28.32 18.72
#